data_AF-A0A9E3E9E6-F1
#
_entry.id   AF-A0A9E3E9E6-F1
#
_cell.length_a   1.000
_cell.length_b   1.000
_cell.length_c   1.000
_cell.angle_alpha   90.00
_cell.angle_beta   90.00
_cell.angle_gamma   90.00
#
_symmetry.space_group_name_H-M   'P 1'
#
loop_
_entity.id
_entity.type
_entity.pdbx_description
1 polymer ?
#
loop_
_entity_poly.entity_id
_entity_poly.type
_entity_poly.pdbx_seq_one_letter_code
_entity_poly.pdbx_strand_id
1 'polypeptide(L)'
;TRDGPREFATGDRIQFTGNAKRKSARDLGFTNGMVGTIREIDGVRVTVELDGKKHGKPRLVSFTVGDNVEAGQFNTFRHGYAGTIYKGQGKTLDQSYLLHSTHWRQAASYVALTRHRENASVFVARETASDLNQLAQQMARIDDRRAASQFHYEGRGGREISGPESGNTGGREQQEAARQARLARLDEALKPHRPEPQVMRNDRKRDPGLER
;
A
#
# COMPACT_ATOMS: atom_id res chain seq x y z
N THR A 1 -15.80 -12.29 -11.06
CA THR A 1 -14.66 -11.55 -11.64
C THR A 1 -13.54 -12.52 -11.97
N ARG A 2 -12.43 -12.08 -12.58
CA ARG A 2 -11.30 -12.98 -12.91
C ARG A 2 -10.77 -13.78 -11.71
N ASP A 3 -10.79 -13.19 -10.52
CA ASP A 3 -10.25 -13.80 -9.30
C ASP A 3 -11.33 -14.59 -8.51
N GLY A 4 -12.45 -14.95 -9.14
CA GLY A 4 -13.57 -15.69 -8.55
C GLY A 4 -14.88 -14.89 -8.43
N PRO A 5 -15.99 -15.53 -7.99
CA PRO A 5 -17.24 -14.84 -7.71
C PRO A 5 -17.04 -13.82 -6.58
N ARG A 6 -17.55 -12.61 -6.78
CA ARG A 6 -17.57 -11.53 -5.79
C ARG A 6 -18.82 -10.69 -5.96
N GLU A 7 -19.37 -10.26 -4.84
CA GLU A 7 -20.51 -9.36 -4.77
C GLU A 7 -20.04 -7.91 -4.82
N PHE A 8 -20.82 -7.09 -5.52
CA PHE A 8 -20.64 -5.64 -5.64
C PHE A 8 -22.00 -4.96 -5.56
N ALA A 9 -22.02 -3.78 -4.98
CA ALA A 9 -23.18 -2.92 -4.88
C ALA A 9 -22.87 -1.50 -5.35
N THR A 10 -23.92 -0.73 -5.62
CA THR A 10 -23.79 0.71 -5.82
C THR A 10 -23.17 1.36 -4.58
N GLY A 11 -22.20 2.24 -4.79
CA GLY A 11 -21.39 2.84 -3.73
C GLY A 11 -20.08 2.11 -3.47
N ASP A 12 -19.88 0.91 -4.02
CA ASP A 12 -18.66 0.16 -3.77
C ASP A 12 -17.44 0.78 -4.45
N ARG A 13 -16.32 0.77 -3.73
CA ARG A 13 -15.03 1.21 -4.27
C ARG A 13 -14.37 0.04 -4.98
N ILE A 14 -13.97 0.22 -6.23
CA ILE A 14 -13.30 -0.82 -7.02
C ILE A 14 -11.95 -0.37 -7.56
N GLN A 15 -11.05 -1.32 -7.75
CA GLN A 15 -9.77 -1.15 -8.42
C GLN A 15 -9.71 -2.02 -9.68
N PHE A 16 -9.34 -1.41 -10.79
CA PHE A 16 -9.06 -2.11 -12.05
C PHE A 16 -7.71 -2.83 -11.95
N THR A 17 -7.68 -4.14 -12.24
CA THR A 17 -6.49 -5.00 -12.06
C THR A 17 -5.90 -5.52 -13.37
N GLY A 18 -6.49 -5.15 -14.50
CA GLY A 18 -6.06 -5.54 -15.82
C GLY A 18 -6.37 -4.46 -16.85
N ASN A 19 -5.88 -4.69 -18.07
CA ASN A 19 -6.18 -3.85 -19.22
C ASN A 19 -7.32 -4.46 -20.03
N ALA A 20 -8.11 -3.60 -20.67
CA ALA A 20 -9.18 -4.05 -21.54
C ALA A 20 -8.64 -4.84 -22.74
N LYS A 21 -9.29 -5.98 -23.05
CA LYS A 21 -8.88 -6.88 -24.15
C LYS A 21 -9.33 -6.36 -25.52
N ARG A 22 -10.52 -5.74 -25.61
CA ARG A 22 -11.07 -5.14 -26.85
C ARG A 22 -10.59 -3.71 -27.03
N LYS A 23 -10.39 -3.28 -28.29
CA LYS A 23 -10.08 -1.89 -28.64
C LYS A 23 -11.16 -0.92 -28.12
N SER A 24 -12.44 -1.21 -28.38
CA SER A 24 -13.57 -0.40 -27.89
C SER A 24 -13.59 -0.22 -26.37
N ALA A 25 -13.15 -1.25 -25.62
CA ALA A 25 -13.06 -1.18 -24.17
C ALA A 25 -11.77 -0.47 -23.69
N ARG A 26 -10.68 -0.51 -24.47
CA ARG A 26 -9.48 0.32 -24.23
C ARG A 26 -9.78 1.81 -24.45
N ASP A 27 -10.68 2.12 -25.38
CA ASP A 27 -11.11 3.49 -25.69
C ASP A 27 -11.95 4.11 -24.55
N LEU A 28 -12.50 3.30 -23.63
CA LEU A 28 -13.10 3.77 -22.37
C LEU A 28 -12.04 4.45 -21.46
N GLY A 29 -10.77 4.17 -21.72
CA GLY A 29 -9.59 4.87 -21.23
C GLY A 29 -9.32 4.72 -19.74
N PHE A 30 -9.90 3.72 -19.08
CA PHE A 30 -9.42 3.28 -17.77
C PHE A 30 -8.16 2.43 -17.95
N THR A 31 -7.26 2.46 -16.96
CA THR A 31 -6.02 1.69 -16.97
C THR A 31 -5.91 0.84 -15.71
N ASN A 32 -5.05 -0.17 -15.75
CA ASN A 32 -4.71 -0.95 -14.56
C ASN A 32 -4.23 -0.03 -13.42
N GLY A 33 -4.73 -0.27 -12.21
CA GLY A 33 -4.44 0.51 -11.02
C GLY A 33 -5.38 1.68 -10.77
N MET A 34 -6.22 2.07 -11.75
CA MET A 34 -7.25 3.08 -11.50
C MET A 34 -8.25 2.59 -10.44
N VAL A 35 -8.75 3.54 -9.66
CA VAL A 35 -9.71 3.32 -8.58
C VAL A 35 -10.89 4.25 -8.81
N GLY A 36 -12.08 3.76 -8.50
CA GLY A 36 -13.31 4.53 -8.60
C GLY A 36 -14.43 3.91 -7.76
N THR A 37 -15.57 4.58 -7.78
CA THR A 37 -16.77 4.19 -7.04
C THR A 37 -17.86 3.79 -8.02
N ILE A 38 -18.52 2.65 -7.79
CA ILE A 38 -19.67 2.21 -8.57
C ILE A 38 -20.82 3.19 -8.31
N ARG A 39 -21.35 3.78 -9.39
CA ARG A 39 -22.51 4.67 -9.34
C ARG A 39 -23.81 3.97 -9.71
N GLU A 40 -23.72 2.97 -10.57
CA GLU A 40 -24.89 2.28 -11.08
C GLU A 40 -24.50 0.86 -11.51
N ILE A 41 -25.40 -0.08 -11.24
CA ILE A 41 -25.36 -1.46 -11.72
C ILE A 41 -26.71 -1.76 -12.35
N ASP A 42 -26.71 -2.01 -13.65
CA ASP A 42 -27.88 -2.40 -14.43
C ASP A 42 -27.60 -3.76 -15.10
N GLY A 43 -27.99 -4.83 -14.41
CA GLY A 43 -27.66 -6.20 -14.80
C GLY A 43 -26.16 -6.41 -14.93
N VAL A 44 -25.69 -6.59 -16.17
CA VAL A 44 -24.26 -6.77 -16.50
C VAL A 44 -23.53 -5.46 -16.79
N ARG A 45 -24.24 -4.32 -16.88
CA ARG A 45 -23.65 -3.01 -17.13
C ARG A 45 -23.33 -2.34 -15.81
N VAL A 46 -22.10 -1.86 -15.68
CA VAL A 46 -21.60 -1.17 -14.48
C VAL A 46 -21.07 0.20 -14.88
N THR A 47 -21.49 1.24 -14.18
CA THR A 47 -20.99 2.61 -14.32
C THR A 47 -20.16 2.99 -13.11
N VAL A 48 -18.92 3.43 -13.34
CA VAL A 48 -17.94 3.74 -12.29
C VAL A 48 -17.45 5.16 -12.44
N GLU A 49 -17.47 5.92 -11.35
CA GLU A 49 -16.83 7.22 -11.27
C GLU A 49 -15.37 7.06 -10.80
N LEU A 50 -14.42 7.41 -11.66
CA LEU A 50 -12.98 7.32 -11.35
C LEU A 50 -12.54 8.52 -10.51
N ASP A 51 -11.65 8.27 -9.53
CA ASP A 51 -11.11 9.33 -8.64
C ASP A 51 -10.30 10.41 -9.38
N GLY A 52 -9.81 10.10 -10.60
CA GLY A 52 -8.98 11.01 -11.38
C GLY A 52 -9.83 12.06 -12.08
N LYS A 53 -9.69 13.33 -11.68
CA LYS A 53 -10.28 14.46 -12.41
C LYS A 53 -9.48 14.71 -13.69
N LYS A 54 -10.11 14.57 -14.85
CA LYS A 54 -9.57 15.08 -16.12
C LYS A 54 -10.33 16.36 -16.46
N HIS A 55 -9.63 17.49 -16.55
CA HIS A 55 -10.25 18.81 -16.80
C HIS A 55 -11.33 19.22 -15.76
N GLY A 56 -11.15 18.84 -14.50
CA GLY A 56 -12.04 19.26 -13.40
C GLY A 56 -13.40 18.56 -13.32
N LYS A 57 -13.72 17.66 -14.26
CA LYS A 57 -14.98 16.90 -14.26
C LYS A 57 -14.79 15.48 -13.71
N PRO A 58 -15.80 14.92 -13.01
CA PRO A 58 -15.81 13.52 -12.63
C PRO A 58 -15.84 12.65 -13.89
N ARG A 59 -15.05 11.59 -13.89
CA ARG A 59 -14.92 10.71 -15.05
C ARG A 59 -15.75 9.45 -14.83
N LEU A 60 -16.91 9.40 -15.47
CA LEU A 60 -17.75 8.21 -15.51
C LEU A 60 -17.28 7.28 -16.62
N VAL A 61 -17.18 5.99 -16.29
CA VAL A 61 -16.87 4.94 -17.25
C VAL A 61 -17.89 3.81 -17.08
N SER A 62 -18.60 3.51 -18.17
CA SER A 62 -19.55 2.41 -18.20
C SER A 62 -18.98 1.26 -19.01
N PHE A 63 -19.11 0.03 -18.48
CA PHE A 63 -18.68 -1.17 -19.17
C PHE A 63 -19.60 -2.35 -18.86
N THR A 64 -19.62 -3.32 -19.78
CA THR A 64 -20.32 -4.60 -19.59
C THR A 64 -19.38 -5.62 -18.95
N VAL A 65 -19.80 -6.22 -17.83
CA VAL A 65 -19.10 -7.32 -17.16
C VAL A 65 -19.41 -8.64 -17.88
N GLY A 66 -18.38 -9.41 -18.20
CA GLY A 66 -18.54 -10.75 -18.77
C GLY A 66 -17.25 -11.54 -18.74
N ASP A 67 -17.38 -12.87 -18.67
CA ASP A 67 -16.23 -13.76 -18.38
C ASP A 67 -15.23 -13.87 -19.52
N ASN A 68 -15.70 -13.71 -20.75
CA ASN A 68 -14.90 -13.73 -21.96
C ASN A 68 -15.17 -12.50 -22.83
N VAL A 69 -14.45 -12.41 -23.94
CA VAL A 69 -14.51 -11.27 -24.87
C VAL A 69 -15.89 -11.13 -25.51
N GLU A 70 -16.65 -12.21 -25.64
CA GLU A 70 -17.98 -12.24 -26.26
C GLU A 70 -19.09 -11.87 -25.28
N ALA A 71 -19.00 -12.34 -24.04
CA ALA A 71 -19.96 -12.14 -22.96
C ALA A 71 -19.87 -10.75 -22.32
N GLY A 72 -18.77 -10.02 -22.49
CA GLY A 72 -18.62 -8.68 -21.93
C GLY A 72 -17.36 -7.96 -22.37
N GLN A 73 -17.26 -6.72 -21.92
CA GLN A 73 -16.13 -5.84 -22.24
C GLN A 73 -14.99 -6.00 -21.24
N PHE A 74 -15.29 -6.31 -19.97
CA PHE A 74 -14.29 -6.28 -18.90
C PHE A 74 -14.67 -7.08 -17.64
N ASN A 75 -13.75 -7.88 -17.08
CA ASN A 75 -13.96 -8.64 -15.83
C ASN A 75 -12.78 -8.63 -14.84
N THR A 76 -11.76 -7.80 -15.10
CA THR A 76 -10.55 -7.73 -14.27
C THR A 76 -10.57 -6.52 -13.35
N PHE A 77 -11.41 -6.60 -12.31
CA PHE A 77 -11.50 -5.62 -11.23
C PHE A 77 -11.80 -6.33 -9.90
N ARG A 78 -11.56 -5.63 -8.79
CA ARG A 78 -11.79 -6.11 -7.43
C ARG A 78 -12.21 -4.96 -6.52
N HIS A 79 -12.62 -5.26 -5.29
CA HIS A 79 -12.78 -4.26 -4.23
C HIS A 79 -11.50 -3.44 -4.02
N GLY A 80 -11.69 -2.12 -4.02
CA GLY A 80 -10.63 -1.10 -3.98
C GLY A 80 -10.46 -0.45 -2.60
N TYR A 81 -11.10 -0.99 -1.56
CA TYR A 81 -11.02 -0.48 -0.18
C TYR A 81 -9.66 -0.69 0.46
N ALA A 82 -9.01 -1.82 0.15
CA ALA A 82 -7.71 -2.17 0.69
C ALA A 82 -6.79 -2.65 -0.43
N GLY A 83 -5.51 -2.33 -0.31
CA GLY A 83 -4.50 -2.71 -1.27
C GLY A 83 -3.15 -2.88 -0.60
N THR A 84 -2.22 -3.46 -1.34
CA THR A 84 -0.82 -3.53 -0.91
C THR A 84 -0.19 -2.15 -0.94
N ILE A 85 0.72 -1.86 -0.01
CA ILE A 85 1.46 -0.59 0.13
C ILE A 85 2.17 -0.11 -1.15
N TYR A 86 2.41 -1.02 -2.11
CA TYR A 86 3.10 -0.73 -3.36
C TYR A 86 2.17 -0.28 -4.52
N LYS A 87 0.84 -0.41 -4.39
CA LYS A 87 -0.11 -0.22 -5.52
C LYS A 87 -0.87 1.12 -5.55
N GLY A 88 -0.18 2.21 -5.18
CA GLY A 88 -0.74 3.57 -5.17
C GLY A 88 0.30 4.65 -5.41
N GLN A 89 1.30 4.39 -6.26
CA GLN A 89 2.37 5.36 -6.52
C GLN A 89 1.81 6.61 -7.20
N GLY A 90 2.06 7.79 -6.60
CA GLY A 90 1.73 9.09 -7.19
C GLY A 90 0.41 9.74 -6.77
N LYS A 91 -0.36 9.15 -5.85
CA LYS A 91 -1.50 9.83 -5.20
C LYS A 91 -1.17 10.11 -3.75
N THR A 92 -1.30 11.37 -3.33
CA THR A 92 -1.24 11.76 -1.92
C THR A 92 -2.41 11.10 -1.19
N LEU A 93 -2.13 10.32 -0.15
CA LEU A 93 -3.15 9.75 0.72
C LEU A 93 -3.27 10.68 1.92
N ASP A 94 -4.43 11.30 2.16
CA ASP A 94 -4.59 12.17 3.33
C ASP A 94 -4.45 11.35 4.62
N GLN A 95 -5.12 10.20 4.64
CA GLN A 95 -5.17 9.25 5.76
C GLN A 95 -4.69 7.87 5.30
N SER A 96 -3.84 7.22 6.08
CA SER A 96 -3.37 5.86 5.80
C SER A 96 -3.68 4.91 6.96
N TYR A 97 -4.38 3.81 6.68
CA TYR A 97 -4.62 2.74 7.62
C TYR A 97 -3.78 1.53 7.21
N LEU A 98 -2.88 1.13 8.08
CA LEU A 98 -1.82 0.18 7.81
C LEU A 98 -2.00 -1.05 8.70
N LEU A 99 -2.09 -2.24 8.09
CA LEU A 99 -2.04 -3.49 8.85
C LEU A 99 -0.61 -4.05 8.78
N HIS A 100 0.06 -4.07 9.93
CA HIS A 100 1.38 -4.67 10.06
C HIS A 100 1.30 -6.20 9.90
N SER A 101 2.37 -6.77 9.35
CA SER A 101 2.55 -8.21 9.26
C SER A 101 4.01 -8.57 9.53
N THR A 102 4.28 -9.81 9.95
CA THR A 102 5.64 -10.33 10.25
C THR A 102 6.66 -10.19 9.11
N HIS A 103 6.17 -9.99 7.88
CA HIS A 103 6.99 -9.85 6.67
C HIS A 103 7.45 -8.42 6.43
N TRP A 104 6.95 -7.44 7.19
CA TRP A 104 7.45 -6.08 7.09
C TRP A 104 8.91 -6.00 7.55
N ARG A 105 9.63 -5.12 6.86
CA ARG A 105 11.03 -4.76 7.08
C ARG A 105 11.18 -3.27 6.86
N GLN A 106 12.34 -2.72 7.18
CA GLN A 106 12.61 -1.28 7.13
C GLN A 106 12.10 -0.59 5.86
N ALA A 107 12.36 -1.18 4.69
CA ALA A 107 11.91 -0.60 3.41
C ALA A 107 10.37 -0.59 3.26
N ALA A 108 9.69 -1.67 3.65
CA ALA A 108 8.22 -1.72 3.61
C ALA A 108 7.60 -0.76 4.63
N SER A 109 8.14 -0.75 5.86
CA SER A 109 7.76 0.17 6.93
C SER A 109 7.89 1.63 6.51
N TYR A 110 9.02 1.98 5.87
CA TYR A 110 9.27 3.32 5.35
C TYR A 110 8.21 3.70 4.31
N VAL A 111 8.04 2.88 3.26
CA VAL A 111 7.08 3.15 2.19
C VAL A 111 5.64 3.22 2.71
N ALA A 112 5.28 2.41 3.69
CA ALA A 112 3.95 2.41 4.29
C ALA A 112 3.70 3.69 5.11
N LEU A 113 4.66 4.05 5.97
CA LEU A 113 4.52 5.16 6.90
C LEU A 113 4.74 6.53 6.27
N THR A 114 5.45 6.67 5.16
CA THR A 114 5.73 8.00 4.57
C THR A 114 4.78 8.40 3.44
N ARG A 115 3.68 7.66 3.23
CA ARG A 115 2.70 7.95 2.16
C ARG A 115 1.55 8.86 2.59
N HIS A 116 1.36 9.06 3.88
CA HIS A 116 0.27 9.89 4.39
C HIS A 116 0.64 11.38 4.36
N ARG A 117 -0.36 12.24 4.17
CA ARG A 117 -0.20 13.70 4.31
C ARG A 117 -0.53 14.19 5.71
N GLU A 118 -1.57 13.63 6.32
CA GLU A 118 -2.14 14.15 7.56
C GLU A 118 -1.96 13.16 8.72
N ASN A 119 -2.31 11.88 8.53
CA ASN A 119 -2.15 10.89 9.58
C ASN A 119 -1.97 9.45 9.05
N ALA A 120 -1.23 8.64 9.80
CA ALA A 120 -1.09 7.20 9.61
C ALA A 120 -1.40 6.44 10.90
N SER A 121 -2.32 5.49 10.80
CA SER A 121 -2.66 4.54 11.88
C SER A 121 -2.13 3.15 11.54
N VAL A 122 -1.33 2.58 12.43
CA VAL A 122 -0.81 1.21 12.31
C VAL A 122 -1.59 0.30 13.24
N PHE A 123 -2.16 -0.76 12.67
CA PHE A 123 -2.79 -1.85 13.40
C PHE A 123 -1.87 -3.05 13.36
N VAL A 124 -1.71 -3.69 14.51
CA VAL A 124 -0.93 -4.91 14.66
C VAL A 124 -1.70 -5.90 15.51
N ALA A 125 -1.73 -7.15 15.08
CA ALA A 125 -2.29 -8.22 15.87
C ALA A 125 -1.36 -8.50 17.07
N ARG A 126 -1.90 -8.72 18.27
CA ARG A 126 -1.08 -8.89 19.48
C ARG A 126 -0.18 -10.14 19.42
N GLU A 127 -0.61 -11.14 18.67
CA GLU A 127 0.17 -12.34 18.34
C GLU A 127 1.34 -12.07 17.39
N THR A 128 1.27 -10.98 16.60
CA THR A 128 2.36 -10.55 15.70
C THR A 128 3.36 -9.67 16.43
N ALA A 129 2.88 -8.73 17.25
CA ALA A 129 3.73 -7.96 18.15
C ALA A 129 3.00 -7.74 19.49
N SER A 130 3.60 -8.20 20.59
CA SER A 130 3.04 -8.09 21.94
C SER A 130 3.02 -6.67 22.46
N ASP A 131 3.97 -5.85 22.03
CA ASP A 131 4.18 -4.47 22.45
C ASP A 131 4.83 -3.62 21.34
N LEU A 132 4.94 -2.32 21.61
CA LEU A 132 5.50 -1.34 20.68
C LEU A 132 7.00 -1.55 20.42
N ASN A 133 7.76 -2.07 21.39
CA ASN A 133 9.20 -2.30 21.22
C ASN A 133 9.43 -3.44 20.23
N GLN A 134 8.68 -4.53 20.36
CA GLN A 134 8.74 -5.66 19.44
C GLN A 134 8.30 -5.23 18.03
N LEU A 135 7.24 -4.42 17.91
CA LEU A 135 6.83 -3.85 16.63
C LEU A 135 7.94 -3.01 16.00
N ALA A 136 8.53 -2.08 16.77
CA ALA A 136 9.61 -1.22 16.30
C ALA A 136 10.83 -2.04 15.82
N GLN A 137 11.20 -3.09 16.56
CA GLN A 137 12.29 -3.98 16.18
C GLN A 137 12.01 -4.73 14.87
N GLN A 138 10.79 -5.26 14.70
CA GLN A 138 10.38 -5.91 13.46
C GLN A 138 10.40 -4.94 12.28
N MET A 139 9.89 -3.72 12.49
CA MET A 139 9.85 -2.68 11.46
C MET A 139 11.25 -2.16 11.09
N ALA A 140 12.20 -2.17 12.02
CA ALA A 140 13.58 -1.72 11.80
C ALA A 140 14.48 -2.78 11.12
N ARG A 141 14.04 -4.04 11.04
CA ARG A 141 14.82 -5.12 10.43
C ARG A 141 15.18 -4.80 8.99
N ILE A 142 16.49 -4.79 8.69
CA ILE A 142 17.02 -4.59 7.35
C ILE A 142 16.88 -5.88 6.55
N ASP A 143 16.51 -5.75 5.27
CA ASP A 143 16.50 -6.87 4.32
C ASP A 143 17.94 -7.04 3.81
N ASP A 144 18.59 -8.18 4.05
CA ASP A 144 19.88 -8.49 3.43
C ASP A 144 19.66 -8.87 1.96
N ARG A 145 19.26 -7.88 1.15
CA ARG A 145 19.14 -8.02 -0.30
C ARG A 145 20.48 -7.70 -0.92
N ARG A 146 21.40 -8.66 -0.83
CA ARG A 146 22.63 -8.58 -1.61
C ARG A 146 22.30 -8.78 -3.07
N ALA A 147 22.91 -7.95 -3.92
CA ALA A 147 22.88 -8.22 -5.34
C ALA A 147 23.58 -9.57 -5.60
N ALA A 148 23.16 -10.32 -6.62
CA ALA A 148 23.83 -11.56 -7.01
C ALA A 148 25.34 -11.35 -7.24
N SER A 149 25.72 -10.16 -7.71
CA SER A 149 27.12 -9.72 -7.90
C SER A 149 27.94 -9.57 -6.61
N GLN A 150 27.30 -9.54 -5.44
CA GLN A 150 27.96 -9.46 -4.13
C GLN A 150 28.12 -10.84 -3.48
N PHE A 151 27.60 -11.90 -4.09
CA PHE A 151 27.89 -13.27 -3.68
C PHE A 151 29.13 -13.76 -4.42
N HIS A 152 30.25 -13.83 -3.70
CA HIS A 152 31.43 -14.54 -4.20
C HIS A 152 31.16 -16.04 -4.12
N TYR A 153 31.20 -16.73 -5.26
CA TYR A 153 31.30 -18.18 -5.29
C TYR A 153 32.71 -18.54 -4.83
N GLU A 154 32.87 -19.00 -3.59
CA GLU A 154 34.07 -19.74 -3.19
C GLU A 154 33.99 -21.15 -3.80
N GLY A 155 34.20 -21.21 -5.11
CA GLY A 155 34.50 -22.44 -5.81
C GLY A 155 35.90 -22.90 -5.41
N ARG A 156 35.96 -24.03 -4.70
CA ARG A 156 37.16 -24.77 -4.36
C ARG A 156 38.00 -25.03 -5.63
N GLY A 157 39.03 -24.21 -5.86
CA GLY A 157 40.05 -24.46 -6.88
C GLY A 157 40.39 -23.29 -7.80
N GLY A 158 41.39 -22.49 -7.40
CA GLY A 158 42.41 -21.96 -8.30
C GLY A 158 42.10 -20.75 -9.18
N ARG A 159 42.27 -19.54 -8.62
CA ARG A 159 43.17 -18.45 -9.08
C ARG A 159 42.74 -17.15 -8.41
N GLU A 160 43.63 -16.59 -7.60
CA GLU A 160 43.48 -15.23 -7.08
C GLU A 160 43.50 -14.25 -8.24
N ILE A 161 42.41 -13.51 -8.41
CA ILE A 161 42.39 -12.28 -9.22
C ILE A 161 42.29 -11.14 -8.21
N SER A 162 43.41 -10.48 -7.96
CA SER A 162 43.49 -9.21 -7.25
C SER A 162 42.67 -8.17 -8.01
N GLY A 163 41.51 -7.78 -7.48
CA GLY A 163 40.73 -6.64 -7.97
C GLY A 163 41.36 -5.31 -7.56
N PRO A 164 41.13 -4.23 -8.31
CA PRO A 164 41.80 -2.95 -8.06
C PRO A 164 41.33 -2.36 -6.73
N GLU A 165 42.29 -1.90 -5.92
CA GLU A 165 42.05 -1.06 -4.75
C GLU A 165 41.40 0.26 -5.21
N SER A 166 40.06 0.30 -5.20
CA SER A 166 39.31 1.53 -5.40
C SER A 166 39.02 2.13 -4.03
N GLY A 167 39.92 2.99 -3.57
CA GLY A 167 39.67 3.89 -2.45
C GLY A 167 38.42 4.72 -2.71
N ASN A 168 37.39 4.54 -1.87
CA ASN A 168 36.27 5.47 -1.80
C ASN A 168 35.83 5.62 -0.34
N THR A 169 36.75 6.11 0.48
CA THR A 169 36.50 6.45 1.89
C THR A 169 35.69 7.75 2.01
N GLY A 170 35.70 8.63 0.99
CA GLY A 170 35.01 9.93 1.01
C GLY A 170 33.49 9.89 0.78
N GLY A 171 32.98 8.85 0.12
CA GLY A 171 31.53 8.72 -0.15
C GLY A 171 30.69 8.31 1.04
N ARG A 172 31.27 7.56 1.99
CA ARG A 172 30.56 7.08 3.20
C ARG A 172 30.25 8.21 4.17
N GLU A 173 31.23 9.08 4.44
CA GLU A 173 31.03 10.23 5.34
C GLU A 173 30.02 11.23 4.79
N GLN A 174 30.02 11.48 3.48
CA GLN A 174 29.04 12.37 2.84
C GLN A 174 27.62 11.76 2.84
N GLN A 175 27.50 10.45 2.62
CA GLN A 175 26.22 9.75 2.70
C GLN A 175 25.70 9.66 4.14
N GLU A 176 26.57 9.46 5.12
CA GLU A 176 26.23 9.45 6.54
C GLU A 176 25.85 10.84 7.04
N ALA A 177 26.57 11.89 6.63
CA ALA A 177 26.24 13.28 6.94
C ALA A 177 24.90 13.70 6.30
N ALA A 178 24.65 13.33 5.04
CA ALA A 178 23.37 13.58 4.38
C ALA A 178 22.21 12.81 5.04
N ARG A 179 22.47 11.59 5.53
CA ARG A 179 21.50 10.78 6.26
C ARG A 179 21.22 11.35 7.66
N GLN A 180 22.24 11.79 8.39
CA GLN A 180 22.11 12.43 9.71
C GLN A 180 21.38 13.77 9.60
N ALA A 181 21.72 14.62 8.63
CA ALA A 181 21.03 15.88 8.39
C ALA A 181 19.55 15.67 8.02
N ARG A 182 19.25 14.59 7.28
CA ARG A 182 17.87 14.23 6.92
C ARG A 182 17.09 13.65 8.10
N LEU A 183 17.73 12.86 8.96
CA LEU A 183 17.13 12.33 10.19
C LEU A 183 16.87 13.44 11.22
N ALA A 184 17.77 14.41 11.35
CA ALA A 184 17.58 15.58 12.22
C ALA A 184 16.38 16.44 11.77
N ARG A 185 16.19 16.63 10.46
CA ARG A 185 15.00 17.31 9.91
C ARG A 185 13.70 16.54 10.15
N LEU A 186 13.76 15.21 10.17
CA LEU A 186 12.62 14.36 10.50
C LEU A 186 12.27 14.44 12.00
N ASP A 187 13.29 14.46 12.87
CA ASP A 187 13.12 14.59 14.32
C ASP A 187 12.54 15.96 14.70
N GLU A 188 12.95 17.04 14.02
CA GLU A 188 12.37 18.38 14.14
C GLU A 188 10.89 18.41 13.74
N ALA A 189 10.53 17.70 12.66
CA ALA A 189 9.15 17.60 12.17
C ALA A 189 8.25 16.69 13.04
N LEU A 190 8.84 15.88 13.93
CA LEU A 190 8.17 14.93 14.82
C LEU A 190 7.97 15.44 16.25
N LYS A 191 8.36 16.69 16.58
CA LYS A 191 8.00 17.33 17.85
C LYS A 191 6.47 17.46 17.95
N PRO A 192 5.79 16.79 18.89
CA PRO A 192 4.34 16.62 18.81
C PRO A 192 3.57 17.80 19.43
N HIS A 193 2.55 18.28 18.71
CA HIS A 193 1.29 18.57 19.37
C HIS A 193 0.72 17.19 19.78
N ARG A 194 0.74 16.90 21.08
CA ARG A 194 0.47 15.58 21.64
C ARG A 194 -1.01 15.50 22.07
N PRO A 195 -1.95 15.01 21.26
CA PRO A 195 -3.25 14.63 21.80
C PRO A 195 -3.07 13.36 22.66
N GLU A 196 -3.70 13.33 23.82
CA GLU A 196 -3.63 12.19 24.73
C GLU A 196 -4.17 10.91 24.09
N PRO A 197 -3.59 9.73 24.41
CA PRO A 197 -4.12 8.47 23.94
C PRO A 197 -5.53 8.26 24.48
N GLN A 198 -6.54 8.29 23.61
CA GLN A 198 -7.90 7.88 23.96
C GLN A 198 -7.92 6.37 24.17
N VAL A 199 -7.74 5.94 25.42
CA VAL A 199 -8.11 4.60 25.86
C VAL A 199 -9.63 4.54 25.85
N MET A 200 -10.21 3.89 24.84
CA MET A 200 -11.64 3.54 24.83
C MET A 200 -11.91 2.59 26.02
N ARG A 201 -12.33 3.16 27.15
CA ARG A 201 -12.85 2.40 28.28
C ARG A 201 -14.21 1.85 27.87
N ASN A 202 -14.31 0.53 27.81
CA ASN A 202 -15.58 -0.17 27.67
C ASN A 202 -16.36 -0.05 28.99
N ASP A 203 -17.09 1.05 29.16
CA ASP A 203 -18.08 1.19 30.23
C ASP A 203 -19.32 0.36 29.88
N ARG A 204 -19.25 -0.95 30.13
CA ARG A 204 -20.46 -1.74 30.31
C ARG A 204 -21.10 -1.33 31.63
N LYS A 205 -21.96 -0.31 31.61
CA LYS A 205 -23.02 -0.19 32.62
C LYS A 205 -23.86 -1.46 32.54
N ARG A 206 -23.74 -2.32 33.55
CA ARG A 206 -24.79 -3.30 33.86
C ARG A 206 -25.91 -2.50 34.47
N ASP A 207 -27.04 -2.39 33.77
CA ASP A 207 -28.30 -1.99 34.39
C ASP A 207 -28.74 -3.12 35.34
N PRO A 208 -28.94 -2.85 36.63
CA PRO A 208 -29.65 -3.76 37.52
C PRO A 208 -31.07 -3.24 37.70
N GLY A 209 -32.07 -3.96 37.19
CA GLY A 209 -33.45 -3.77 37.63
C GLY A 209 -34.51 -3.81 36.53
N LEU A 210 -34.87 -5.03 36.13
CA LEU A 210 -36.24 -5.34 35.72
C LEU A 210 -36.66 -6.61 36.47
N GLU A 211 -37.11 -6.42 37.70
CA GLU A 211 -38.02 -7.35 38.37
C GLU A 211 -39.21 -6.56 38.88
N ARG A 212 -40.40 -7.10 38.54
CA ARG A 212 -41.78 -6.73 38.88
C ARG A 212 -42.48 -5.78 37.92
#